data_AF-A0A951B3F8-F1
#
_entry.id   AF-A0A951B3F8-F1
#
_cell.length_a   1.000
_cell.length_b   1.000
_cell.length_c   1.000
_cell.angle_alpha   90.00
_cell.angle_beta   90.00
_cell.angle_gamma   90.00
#
_symmetry.space_group_name_H-M   'P 1'
#
loop_
_entity.id
_entity.type
_entity.pdbx_description
1 polymer ?
#
loop_
_entity_poly.entity_id
_entity_poly.type
_entity_poly.pdbx_seq_one_letter_code
_entity_poly.pdbx_strand_id
1 'polypeptide(L)'
;MEGLVNDPGYAALLGTFGPALLDPTGSRPPARQIDGMGGPPTIRHPRELRAIPNNAILQQIGWCANTLQGLGTAVARHPQEFSDLMANSKRFRRAMQFAQHALAHSDIDVLHAVIATLDPKSWLDRAAHGASAEEREAMIAVARALEGLGMWSSSLAMLRRIQLDHLMLRGVWRDAPVMATPEMLLHALRLALVQRIWLLATRVPDFSTRYGVTRDWVETRLLRLDVSATLAILGKVFPDRPDPAGARDFHEPPAPRPTGSYVQLHQEVFAPISQYFGLVREISTAISHEVGAFG
;
A
#
# COMPACT_ATOMS: atom_id res chain seq x y z
N MET A 1 3.32 -20.42 -12.84
CA MET A 1 3.02 -18.97 -12.93
C MET A 1 1.57 -18.65 -13.32
N GLU A 2 0.89 -19.46 -14.16
CA GLU A 2 -0.51 -19.18 -14.58
C GLU A 2 -1.52 -18.99 -13.43
N GLY A 3 -1.31 -19.63 -12.28
CA GLY A 3 -2.19 -19.49 -11.12
C GLY A 3 -2.15 -18.12 -10.44
N LEU A 4 -0.97 -17.47 -10.34
CA LEU A 4 -0.83 -16.20 -9.62
C LEU A 4 -1.28 -15.00 -10.47
N VAL A 5 -0.98 -15.01 -11.78
CA VAL A 5 -1.36 -13.90 -12.67
C VAL A 5 -2.87 -13.76 -12.81
N ASN A 6 -3.61 -14.87 -12.73
CA ASN A 6 -5.06 -14.90 -12.77
C ASN A 6 -5.70 -14.79 -11.36
N ASP A 7 -4.89 -14.59 -10.33
CA ASP A 7 -5.34 -14.54 -8.94
C ASP A 7 -5.94 -13.15 -8.62
N PRO A 8 -7.21 -13.08 -8.17
CA PRO A 8 -7.82 -11.80 -7.81
C PRO A 8 -7.10 -11.12 -6.64
N GLY A 9 -6.46 -11.87 -5.73
CA GLY A 9 -5.67 -11.31 -4.65
C GLY A 9 -4.41 -10.61 -5.13
N TYR A 10 -3.83 -11.11 -6.23
CA TYR A 10 -2.65 -10.50 -6.83
C TYR A 10 -3.00 -9.16 -7.50
N ALA A 11 -4.11 -9.11 -8.25
CA ALA A 11 -4.62 -7.85 -8.81
C ALA A 11 -4.95 -6.82 -7.72
N ALA A 12 -5.63 -7.25 -6.65
CA ALA A 12 -6.00 -6.40 -5.53
C ALA A 12 -4.76 -5.79 -4.84
N LEU A 13 -3.75 -6.61 -4.55
CA LEU A 13 -2.53 -6.13 -3.90
C LEU A 13 -1.77 -5.11 -4.76
N LEU A 14 -1.64 -5.39 -6.07
CA LEU A 14 -1.02 -4.45 -7.02
C LEU A 14 -1.80 -3.14 -7.15
N GLY A 15 -3.13 -3.19 -7.06
CA GLY A 15 -4.03 -2.05 -7.22
C GLY A 15 -4.17 -1.14 -6.00
N THR A 16 -3.84 -1.63 -4.80
CA THR A 16 -4.10 -0.94 -3.53
C THR A 16 -3.07 0.12 -3.22
N PHE A 17 -1.80 -0.30 -3.12
CA PHE A 17 -0.70 0.58 -2.73
C PHE A 17 0.24 0.91 -3.89
N GLY A 18 0.34 -0.02 -4.85
CA GLY A 18 1.43 -0.05 -5.80
C GLY A 18 1.71 1.28 -6.52
N PRO A 19 0.74 1.89 -7.20
CA PRO A 19 0.96 3.13 -7.92
C PRO A 19 1.32 4.33 -7.03
N ALA A 20 0.86 4.35 -5.78
CA ALA A 20 1.08 5.47 -4.87
C ALA A 20 2.43 5.39 -4.14
N LEU A 21 3.02 4.20 -4.07
CA LEU A 21 4.35 3.98 -3.46
C LEU A 21 5.51 4.26 -4.42
N LEU A 22 5.22 4.43 -5.72
CA LEU A 22 6.23 4.68 -6.74
C LEU A 22 6.24 6.15 -7.12
N ASP A 23 7.44 6.70 -7.26
CA ASP A 23 7.59 7.98 -7.93
C ASP A 23 7.25 7.81 -9.41
N PRO A 24 6.57 8.79 -10.04
CA PRO A 24 6.33 8.72 -11.47
C PRO A 24 7.67 8.77 -12.21
N THR A 25 8.08 7.64 -12.77
CA THR A 25 9.31 7.48 -13.55
C THR A 25 9.00 7.52 -15.05
N GLY A 26 9.70 8.41 -15.77
CA GLY A 26 9.60 8.54 -17.22
C GLY A 26 8.37 9.28 -17.74
N SER A 27 8.32 9.50 -19.06
CA SER A 27 7.29 10.30 -19.74
C SER A 27 6.00 9.54 -20.03
N ARG A 28 5.93 8.24 -19.71
CA ARG A 28 4.81 7.36 -20.09
C ARG A 28 3.97 6.98 -18.88
N PRO A 29 2.63 7.10 -18.95
CA PRO A 29 1.76 6.71 -17.84
C PRO A 29 1.97 5.24 -17.42
N PRO A 30 1.95 4.95 -16.10
CA PRO A 30 2.20 3.61 -15.55
C PRO A 30 1.03 2.63 -15.78
N ALA A 31 -0.18 3.15 -15.96
CA ALA A 31 -1.38 2.41 -16.34
C ALA A 31 -2.02 3.04 -17.59
N ARG A 32 -2.85 2.28 -18.33
CA ARG A 32 -3.67 2.84 -19.42
C ARG A 32 -4.71 3.79 -18.81
N GLN A 33 -4.58 5.09 -19.06
CA GLN A 33 -5.42 6.12 -18.46
C GLN A 33 -6.90 5.97 -18.86
N ILE A 34 -7.77 6.27 -17.89
CA ILE A 34 -9.17 6.65 -18.12
C ILE A 34 -9.22 8.14 -17.72
N ASP A 35 -9.52 9.03 -18.67
CA ASP A 35 -9.64 10.47 -18.41
C ASP A 35 -10.86 10.77 -17.52
N GLY A 36 -10.69 11.61 -16.47
CA GLY A 36 -11.79 12.19 -15.67
C GLY A 36 -11.47 12.43 -14.18
N MET A 37 -12.50 12.79 -13.40
CA MET A 37 -12.49 12.85 -11.91
C MET A 37 -12.30 11.46 -11.24
N GLY A 38 -11.97 10.45 -12.03
CA GLY A 38 -11.69 9.09 -11.57
C GLY A 38 -10.49 9.08 -10.63
N GLY A 39 -10.59 8.29 -9.56
CA GLY A 39 -9.47 8.02 -8.66
C GLY A 39 -8.34 7.25 -9.33
N PRO A 40 -7.33 6.82 -8.55
CA PRO A 40 -6.27 5.96 -9.06
C PRO A 40 -6.87 4.77 -9.81
N PRO A 41 -6.33 4.39 -10.99
CA PRO A 41 -6.88 3.30 -11.78
C PRO A 41 -7.00 2.05 -10.92
N THR A 42 -8.18 1.45 -10.87
CA THR A 42 -8.38 0.16 -10.23
C THR A 42 -7.83 -0.90 -11.18
N ILE A 43 -6.66 -1.45 -10.85
CA ILE A 43 -6.05 -2.55 -11.62
C ILE A 43 -6.93 -3.78 -11.42
N ARG A 44 -7.65 -4.19 -12.46
CA ARG A 44 -8.53 -5.36 -12.41
C ARG A 44 -7.79 -6.64 -12.77
N HIS A 45 -6.71 -6.51 -13.52
CA HIS A 45 -5.88 -7.63 -13.91
C HIS A 45 -4.39 -7.20 -14.01
N PRO A 46 -3.42 -8.03 -13.60
CA PRO A 46 -1.99 -7.70 -13.71
C PRO A 46 -1.51 -7.40 -15.14
N ARG A 47 -2.27 -7.83 -16.16
CA ARG A 47 -1.99 -7.55 -17.58
C ARG A 47 -2.22 -6.09 -17.97
N GLU A 48 -2.93 -5.34 -17.14
CA GLU A 48 -3.13 -3.90 -17.30
C GLU A 48 -1.88 -3.11 -16.88
N LEU A 49 -1.00 -3.73 -16.08
CA LEU A 49 0.29 -3.18 -15.68
C LEU A 49 1.40 -3.58 -16.65
N ARG A 50 2.30 -2.64 -16.89
CA ARG A 50 3.57 -2.93 -17.57
C ARG A 50 4.51 -3.69 -16.63
N ALA A 51 5.46 -4.41 -17.20
CA ALA A 51 6.41 -5.24 -16.43
C ALA A 51 7.24 -4.41 -15.41
N ILE A 52 7.71 -3.23 -15.80
CA ILE A 52 8.51 -2.35 -14.94
C ILE A 52 7.74 -1.93 -13.67
N PRO A 53 6.57 -1.26 -13.76
CA PRO A 53 5.82 -0.89 -12.56
C PRO A 53 5.33 -2.12 -11.79
N ASN A 54 4.96 -3.23 -12.44
CA ASN A 54 4.63 -4.46 -11.71
C ASN A 54 5.79 -4.92 -10.83
N ASN A 55 7.00 -5.00 -11.38
CA ASN A 55 8.18 -5.43 -10.62
C ASN A 55 8.53 -4.45 -9.49
N ALA A 56 8.44 -3.15 -9.75
CA ALA A 56 8.68 -2.15 -8.72
C ALA A 56 7.67 -2.28 -7.57
N ILE A 57 6.38 -2.51 -7.86
CA ILE A 57 5.37 -2.75 -6.81
C ILE A 57 5.70 -3.99 -5.98
N LEU A 58 6.15 -5.09 -6.61
CA LEU A 58 6.55 -6.32 -5.92
C LEU A 58 7.67 -6.09 -4.90
N GLN A 59 8.65 -5.25 -5.26
CA GLN A 59 9.71 -4.81 -4.34
C GLN A 59 9.11 -4.04 -3.17
N GLN A 60 8.20 -3.11 -3.46
CA GLN A 60 7.57 -2.31 -2.42
C GLN A 60 6.73 -3.16 -1.46
N ILE A 61 6.08 -4.23 -1.89
CA ILE A 61 5.33 -5.11 -0.96
C ILE A 61 6.21 -6.14 -0.23
N GLY A 62 7.53 -6.16 -0.49
CA GLY A 62 8.49 -7.05 0.17
C GLY A 62 8.43 -8.49 -0.31
N TRP A 63 7.91 -8.74 -1.51
CA TRP A 63 7.84 -10.08 -2.09
C TRP A 63 7.97 -10.08 -3.62
N CYS A 64 9.12 -10.55 -4.11
CA CYS A 64 9.46 -10.61 -5.53
C CYS A 64 8.77 -11.80 -6.25
N ALA A 65 7.43 -11.78 -6.30
CA ALA A 65 6.60 -12.87 -6.79
C ALA A 65 6.88 -13.29 -8.24
N ASN A 66 7.28 -12.32 -9.09
CA ASN A 66 7.63 -12.53 -10.49
C ASN A 66 8.82 -13.51 -10.66
N THR A 67 9.72 -13.58 -9.69
CA THR A 67 10.88 -14.48 -9.71
C THR A 67 10.67 -15.70 -8.82
N LEU A 68 10.03 -15.53 -7.66
CA LEU A 68 9.94 -16.57 -6.64
C LEU A 68 8.77 -17.53 -6.83
N GLN A 69 7.65 -17.07 -7.40
CA GLN A 69 6.42 -17.85 -7.36
C GLN A 69 6.50 -19.14 -8.18
N GLY A 70 6.28 -20.27 -7.51
CA GLY A 70 6.28 -21.61 -8.09
C GLY A 70 7.64 -22.29 -8.04
N LEU A 71 8.67 -21.59 -7.54
CA LEU A 71 10.00 -22.17 -7.38
C LEU A 71 9.98 -23.28 -6.32
N GLY A 72 9.27 -23.08 -5.20
CA GLY A 72 9.20 -24.10 -4.16
C GLY A 72 8.51 -25.37 -4.62
N THR A 73 7.41 -25.24 -5.35
CA THR A 73 6.70 -26.36 -5.99
C THR A 73 7.62 -27.11 -6.95
N ALA A 74 8.42 -26.39 -7.76
CA ALA A 74 9.34 -27.02 -8.70
C ALA A 74 10.48 -27.77 -7.98
N VAL A 75 11.10 -27.13 -6.98
CA VAL A 75 12.22 -27.68 -6.22
C VAL A 75 11.79 -28.89 -5.38
N ALA A 76 10.62 -28.84 -4.75
CA ALA A 76 10.12 -29.94 -3.93
C ALA A 76 9.77 -31.21 -4.71
N ARG A 77 9.55 -31.12 -6.03
CA ARG A 77 9.35 -32.31 -6.88
C ARG A 77 10.62 -33.13 -7.05
N HIS A 78 11.78 -32.47 -7.06
CA HIS A 78 13.09 -33.09 -7.32
C HIS A 78 14.15 -32.57 -6.34
N PRO A 79 14.02 -32.81 -5.02
CA PRO A 79 14.86 -32.19 -4.01
C PRO A 79 16.33 -32.65 -4.06
N GLN A 80 16.56 -33.92 -4.38
CA GLN A 80 17.92 -34.48 -4.54
C GLN A 80 18.60 -33.91 -5.78
N GLU A 81 17.93 -33.94 -6.93
CA GLU A 81 18.46 -33.36 -8.18
C GLU A 81 18.73 -31.87 -8.05
N PHE A 82 17.87 -31.11 -7.36
CA PHE A 82 18.11 -29.70 -7.07
C PHE A 82 19.41 -29.50 -6.29
N SER A 83 19.61 -30.29 -5.23
CA SER A 83 20.81 -30.22 -4.38
C SER A 83 22.07 -30.58 -5.19
N ASP A 84 22.00 -31.63 -6.00
CA ASP A 84 23.10 -32.08 -6.86
C ASP A 84 23.45 -31.04 -7.92
N LEU A 85 22.46 -30.42 -8.54
CA LEU A 85 22.65 -29.36 -9.54
C LEU A 85 23.22 -28.08 -8.89
N MET A 86 22.75 -27.71 -7.70
CA MET A 86 23.33 -26.60 -6.92
C MET A 86 24.81 -26.86 -6.62
N ALA A 87 25.19 -28.08 -6.23
CA ALA A 87 26.56 -28.45 -5.92
C ALA A 87 27.46 -28.54 -7.17
N ASN A 88 26.97 -29.16 -8.25
CA ASN A 88 27.82 -29.62 -9.35
C ASN A 88 27.66 -28.81 -10.66
N SER A 89 26.56 -28.07 -10.85
CA SER A 89 26.30 -27.34 -12.09
C SER A 89 26.50 -25.84 -11.95
N LYS A 90 27.58 -25.31 -12.55
CA LYS A 90 27.85 -23.86 -12.63
C LYS A 90 26.71 -23.10 -13.32
N ARG A 91 26.12 -23.69 -14.37
CA ARG A 91 25.00 -23.08 -15.12
C ARG A 91 23.75 -22.99 -14.25
N PHE A 92 23.44 -24.06 -13.51
CA PHE A 92 22.28 -24.09 -12.62
C PHE A 92 22.44 -23.05 -11.50
N ARG A 93 23.59 -23.00 -10.83
CA ARG A 93 23.87 -21.95 -9.83
C ARG A 93 23.68 -20.55 -10.38
N ARG A 94 24.17 -20.26 -11.59
CA ARG A 94 23.98 -18.94 -12.22
C ARG A 94 22.50 -18.62 -12.49
N ALA A 95 21.71 -19.60 -12.94
CA ALA A 95 20.27 -19.39 -13.09
C ALA A 95 19.59 -19.09 -11.74
N MET A 96 20.04 -19.77 -10.68
CA MET A 96 19.53 -19.58 -9.32
C MET A 96 19.96 -18.26 -8.66
N GLN A 97 20.97 -17.55 -9.19
CA GLN A 97 21.40 -16.25 -8.65
C GLN A 97 20.28 -15.20 -8.64
N PHE A 98 19.40 -15.21 -9.66
CA PHE A 98 18.23 -14.33 -9.66
C PHE A 98 17.27 -14.66 -8.51
N ALA A 99 17.06 -15.94 -8.23
CA ALA A 99 16.23 -16.38 -7.10
C ALA A 99 16.91 -16.07 -5.76
N GLN A 100 18.24 -16.21 -5.66
CA GLN A 100 19.01 -15.81 -4.47
C GLN A 100 18.82 -14.32 -4.17
N HIS A 101 19.00 -13.48 -5.20
CA HIS A 101 18.81 -12.03 -5.08
C HIS A 101 17.38 -11.69 -4.67
N ALA A 102 16.38 -12.29 -5.34
CA ALA A 102 14.98 -12.06 -5.01
C ALA A 102 14.63 -12.50 -3.57
N LEU A 103 15.18 -13.63 -3.08
CA LEU A 103 15.00 -14.10 -1.70
C LEU A 103 15.69 -13.21 -0.68
N ALA A 104 16.84 -12.62 -1.01
CA ALA A 104 17.54 -11.67 -0.15
C ALA A 104 16.75 -10.37 0.06
N HIS A 105 15.71 -10.12 -0.76
CA HIS A 105 14.83 -8.95 -0.67
C HIS A 105 13.35 -9.35 -0.63
N SER A 106 13.05 -10.57 -0.16
CA SER A 106 11.68 -11.04 0.02
C SER A 106 11.52 -11.68 1.38
N ASP A 107 10.49 -11.25 2.09
CA ASP A 107 10.15 -11.79 3.39
C ASP A 107 8.64 -12.02 3.49
N ILE A 108 8.26 -13.23 3.90
CA ILE A 108 6.86 -13.62 3.93
C ILE A 108 6.08 -12.91 5.04
N ASP A 109 6.74 -12.55 6.14
CA ASP A 109 6.15 -11.82 7.25
C ASP A 109 5.96 -10.34 6.89
N VAL A 110 6.85 -9.76 6.08
CA VAL A 110 6.65 -8.44 5.49
C VAL A 110 5.41 -8.42 4.59
N LEU A 111 5.28 -9.38 3.66
CA LEU A 111 4.10 -9.48 2.82
C LEU A 111 2.83 -9.68 3.65
N HIS A 112 2.90 -10.55 4.67
CA HIS A 112 1.80 -10.77 5.58
C HIS A 112 1.41 -9.48 6.33
N ALA A 113 2.37 -8.69 6.82
CA ALA A 113 2.10 -7.43 7.50
C ALA A 113 1.41 -6.40 6.59
N VAL A 114 1.78 -6.36 5.30
CA VAL A 114 1.09 -5.53 4.29
C VAL A 114 -0.37 -5.97 4.16
N ILE A 115 -0.63 -7.27 4.02
CA ILE A 115 -1.98 -7.82 3.87
C ILE A 115 -2.80 -7.67 5.15
N ALA A 116 -2.21 -7.90 6.32
CA ALA A 116 -2.84 -7.72 7.62
C ALA A 116 -3.22 -6.25 7.88
N THR A 117 -2.44 -5.29 7.35
CA THR A 117 -2.82 -3.87 7.40
C THR A 117 -4.11 -3.60 6.63
N LEU A 118 -4.41 -4.37 5.58
CA LEU A 118 -5.64 -4.27 4.80
C LEU A 118 -6.82 -5.05 5.38
N ASP A 119 -6.59 -5.88 6.38
CA ASP A 119 -7.61 -6.71 7.01
C ASP A 119 -8.40 -5.92 8.07
N PRO A 120 -9.71 -5.71 7.89
CA PRO A 120 -10.56 -5.05 8.88
C PRO A 120 -10.47 -5.68 10.28
N LYS A 121 -10.31 -7.01 10.36
CA LYS A 121 -10.22 -7.71 11.64
C LYS A 121 -9.00 -7.26 12.45
N SER A 122 -7.85 -7.10 11.80
CA SER A 122 -6.62 -6.64 12.46
C SER A 122 -6.80 -5.27 13.14
N TRP A 123 -7.61 -4.38 12.56
CA TRP A 123 -7.96 -3.09 13.16
C TRP A 123 -8.98 -3.21 14.30
N LEU A 124 -9.98 -4.08 14.16
CA LEU A 124 -10.96 -4.33 15.23
C LEU A 124 -10.31 -4.97 16.46
N ASP A 125 -9.38 -5.90 16.26
CA ASP A 125 -8.62 -6.53 17.36
C ASP A 125 -7.77 -5.49 18.09
N ARG A 126 -7.13 -4.56 17.37
CA ARG A 126 -6.41 -3.42 17.96
C ARG A 126 -7.35 -2.47 18.70
N ALA A 127 -8.53 -2.19 18.13
CA ALA A 127 -9.54 -1.32 18.74
C ALA A 127 -10.04 -1.87 20.08
N ALA A 128 -10.18 -3.21 20.19
CA ALA A 128 -10.56 -3.88 21.43
C ALA A 128 -9.53 -3.70 22.55
N HIS A 129 -8.26 -3.50 22.21
CA HIS A 129 -7.15 -3.28 23.14
C HIS A 129 -6.72 -1.80 23.23
N GLY A 130 -7.44 -0.89 22.55
CA GLY A 130 -7.11 0.53 22.51
C GLY A 130 -7.22 1.21 23.88
N ALA A 131 -6.34 2.19 24.14
CA ALA A 131 -6.25 2.84 25.44
C ALA A 131 -7.35 3.90 25.64
N SER A 132 -7.74 4.61 24.56
CA SER A 132 -8.76 5.67 24.60
C SER A 132 -9.98 5.38 23.71
N ALA A 133 -11.11 6.02 24.04
CA ALA A 133 -12.33 5.91 23.25
C ALA A 133 -12.14 6.47 21.83
N GLU A 134 -11.41 7.59 21.68
CA GLU A 134 -11.11 8.22 20.40
C GLU A 134 -10.27 7.30 19.49
N GLU A 135 -9.21 6.68 20.02
CA GLU A 135 -8.39 5.73 19.25
C GLU A 135 -9.21 4.52 18.79
N ARG A 136 -10.07 4.00 19.68
CA ARG A 136 -10.95 2.88 19.35
C ARG A 136 -11.92 3.25 18.23
N GLU A 137 -12.54 4.43 18.29
CA GLU A 137 -13.43 4.92 17.23
C GLU A 137 -12.71 5.11 15.90
N ALA A 138 -11.49 5.68 15.92
CA ALA A 138 -10.66 5.81 14.73
C ALA A 138 -10.32 4.45 14.11
N MET A 139 -9.90 3.46 14.91
CA MET A 139 -9.61 2.11 14.40
C MET A 139 -10.86 1.42 13.83
N ILE A 140 -12.04 1.60 14.44
CA ILE A 140 -13.31 1.08 13.91
C ILE A 140 -13.66 1.75 12.58
N ALA A 141 -13.45 3.07 12.45
CA ALA A 141 -13.69 3.78 11.21
C ALA A 141 -12.77 3.27 10.08
N VAL A 142 -11.49 3.06 10.36
CA VAL A 142 -10.55 2.44 9.40
C VAL A 142 -11.01 1.05 9.00
N ALA A 143 -11.41 0.21 9.97
CA ALA A 143 -11.91 -1.14 9.69
C ALA A 143 -13.13 -1.13 8.74
N ARG A 144 -14.11 -0.25 8.98
CA ARG A 144 -15.29 -0.11 8.12
C ARG A 144 -14.94 0.34 6.71
N ALA A 145 -14.02 1.30 6.58
CA ALA A 145 -13.59 1.78 5.28
C ALA A 145 -12.81 0.69 4.50
N LEU A 146 -12.00 -0.13 5.18
CA LEU A 146 -11.33 -1.30 4.59
C LEU A 146 -12.32 -2.40 4.17
N GLU A 147 -13.39 -2.62 4.94
CA GLU A 147 -14.47 -3.55 4.58
C GLU A 147 -15.14 -3.11 3.28
N GLY A 148 -15.42 -1.81 3.13
CA GLY A 148 -15.96 -1.22 1.90
C GLY A 148 -15.05 -1.40 0.68
N LEU A 149 -13.72 -1.41 0.86
CA LEU A 149 -12.77 -1.71 -0.22
C LEU A 149 -12.80 -3.18 -0.65
N GLY A 150 -13.08 -4.12 0.25
CA GLY A 150 -13.29 -5.54 -0.07
C GLY A 150 -12.07 -6.30 -0.61
N MET A 151 -10.84 -5.83 -0.35
CA MET A 151 -9.62 -6.38 -0.97
C MET A 151 -8.93 -7.47 -0.14
N TRP A 152 -9.28 -7.62 1.14
CA TRP A 152 -8.54 -8.45 2.09
C TRP A 152 -8.70 -9.95 1.83
N SER A 153 -9.90 -10.41 1.48
CA SER A 153 -10.24 -11.84 1.42
C SER A 153 -9.50 -12.57 0.30
N SER A 154 -9.43 -11.97 -0.88
CA SER A 154 -8.68 -12.48 -2.03
C SER A 154 -7.16 -12.42 -1.76
N SER A 155 -6.69 -11.33 -1.15
CA SER A 155 -5.28 -11.15 -0.78
C SER A 155 -4.80 -12.21 0.22
N LEU A 156 -5.60 -12.51 1.24
CA LEU A 156 -5.29 -13.54 2.23
C LEU A 156 -5.28 -14.95 1.60
N ALA A 157 -6.21 -15.24 0.68
CA ALA A 157 -6.19 -16.50 -0.04
C ALA A 157 -4.93 -16.67 -0.90
N MET A 158 -4.49 -15.60 -1.55
CA MET A 158 -3.24 -15.57 -2.30
C MET A 158 -2.03 -15.76 -1.38
N LEU A 159 -1.97 -15.06 -0.25
CA LEU A 159 -0.88 -15.19 0.73
C LEU A 159 -0.67 -16.65 1.15
N ARG A 160 -1.74 -17.38 1.46
CA ARG A 160 -1.64 -18.81 1.84
C ARG A 160 -0.99 -19.66 0.74
N ARG A 161 -1.27 -19.39 -0.54
CA ARG A 161 -0.63 -20.08 -1.67
C ARG A 161 0.85 -19.74 -1.80
N ILE A 162 1.19 -18.45 -1.64
CA ILE A 162 2.58 -17.97 -1.64
C ILE A 162 3.36 -18.61 -0.49
N GLN A 163 2.78 -18.62 0.71
CA GLN A 163 3.40 -19.18 1.91
C GLN A 163 3.64 -20.69 1.77
N LEU A 164 2.70 -21.44 1.20
CA LEU A 164 2.89 -22.87 0.93
C LEU A 164 4.08 -23.10 -0.02
N ASP A 165 4.14 -22.37 -1.13
CA ASP A 165 5.27 -22.47 -2.08
C ASP A 165 6.59 -22.08 -1.41
N HIS A 166 6.61 -21.00 -0.61
CA HIS A 166 7.79 -20.59 0.13
C HIS A 166 8.26 -21.65 1.14
N LEU A 167 7.35 -22.25 1.92
CA LEU A 167 7.71 -23.31 2.87
C LEU A 167 8.29 -24.54 2.17
N MET A 168 7.73 -24.92 1.02
CA MET A 168 8.27 -26.00 0.18
C MET A 168 9.69 -25.69 -0.29
N LEU A 169 9.94 -24.44 -0.71
CA LEU A 169 11.28 -24.00 -1.10
C LEU A 169 12.28 -24.10 0.06
N ARG A 170 11.91 -23.58 1.23
CA ARG A 170 12.77 -23.54 2.43
C ARG A 170 13.04 -24.94 3.00
N GLY A 171 12.13 -25.88 2.79
CA GLY A 171 12.32 -27.29 3.16
C GLY A 171 13.47 -27.96 2.41
N VAL A 172 13.72 -27.55 1.17
CA VAL A 172 14.79 -28.10 0.31
C VAL A 172 16.02 -27.21 0.30
N TRP A 173 15.85 -25.91 0.04
CA TRP A 173 16.93 -24.92 -0.02
C TRP A 173 17.08 -24.22 1.34
N ARG A 174 17.73 -24.90 2.28
CA ARG A 174 17.81 -24.47 3.70
C ARG A 174 18.69 -23.24 3.92
N ASP A 175 19.75 -23.08 3.13
CA ASP A 175 20.68 -21.96 3.13
C ASP A 175 20.27 -20.85 2.13
N ALA A 176 19.00 -20.87 1.69
CA ALA A 176 18.45 -19.79 0.89
C ALA A 176 18.59 -18.43 1.60
N PRO A 177 18.94 -17.35 0.87
CA PRO A 177 19.04 -16.01 1.45
C PRO A 177 17.77 -15.56 2.16
N VAL A 178 17.91 -14.58 3.05
CA VAL A 178 16.83 -13.93 3.79
C VAL A 178 17.00 -12.42 3.72
N MET A 179 15.88 -11.71 3.85
CA MET A 179 15.88 -10.26 3.95
C MET A 179 16.68 -9.81 5.18
N ALA A 180 17.52 -8.79 4.99
CA ALA A 180 18.29 -8.21 6.07
C ALA A 180 17.37 -7.41 7.03
N THR A 181 17.71 -7.39 8.32
CA THR A 181 16.94 -6.65 9.33
C THR A 181 16.74 -5.17 9.01
N PRO A 182 17.74 -4.42 8.52
CA PRO A 182 17.54 -3.01 8.15
C PRO A 182 16.45 -2.82 7.08
N GLU A 183 16.41 -3.68 6.06
CA GLU A 183 15.39 -3.63 5.01
C GLU A 183 14.00 -3.97 5.57
N MET A 184 13.88 -5.00 6.41
CA MET A 184 12.63 -5.31 7.13
C MET A 184 12.13 -4.13 7.96
N LEU A 185 13.03 -3.40 8.63
CA LEU A 185 12.70 -2.20 9.40
C LEU A 185 12.16 -1.07 8.51
N LEU A 186 12.69 -0.88 7.29
CA LEU A 186 12.14 0.07 6.32
C LEU A 186 10.68 -0.27 6.00
N HIS A 187 10.38 -1.55 5.71
CA HIS A 187 9.01 -2.00 5.47
C HIS A 187 8.10 -1.73 6.68
N ALA A 188 8.54 -2.06 7.89
CA ALA A 188 7.79 -1.86 9.11
C ALA A 188 7.50 -0.37 9.40
N LEU A 189 8.51 0.50 9.29
CA LEU A 189 8.37 1.95 9.47
C LEU A 189 7.39 2.55 8.46
N ARG A 190 7.48 2.13 7.19
CA ARG A 190 6.55 2.61 6.17
C ARG A 190 5.11 2.17 6.45
N LEU A 191 4.89 0.92 6.86
CA LEU A 191 3.56 0.45 7.26
C LEU A 191 3.03 1.25 8.45
N ALA A 192 3.86 1.57 9.45
CA ALA A 192 3.46 2.41 10.57
C ALA A 192 3.04 3.82 10.12
N LEU A 193 3.76 4.43 9.17
CA LEU A 193 3.39 5.73 8.59
C LEU A 193 2.07 5.66 7.81
N VAL A 194 1.86 4.62 7.00
CA VAL A 194 0.59 4.39 6.28
C VAL A 194 -0.57 4.27 7.25
N GLN A 195 -0.42 3.46 8.31
CA GLN A 195 -1.43 3.32 9.35
C GLN A 195 -1.70 4.65 10.07
N ARG A 196 -0.66 5.46 10.31
CA ARG A 196 -0.81 6.79 10.92
C ARG A 196 -1.57 7.75 10.01
N ILE A 197 -1.33 7.73 8.71
CA ILE A 197 -2.08 8.51 7.72
C ILE A 197 -3.57 8.14 7.77
N TRP A 198 -3.90 6.85 7.82
CA TRP A 198 -5.29 6.41 7.87
C TRP A 198 -6.00 6.81 9.17
N LEU A 199 -5.32 6.72 10.31
CA LEU A 199 -5.86 7.20 11.59
C LEU A 199 -6.06 8.72 11.61
N LEU A 200 -5.20 9.49 10.94
CA LEU A 200 -5.43 10.94 10.80
C LEU A 200 -6.60 11.23 9.86
N ALA A 201 -6.77 10.44 8.80
CA ALA A 201 -7.86 10.60 7.85
C ALA A 201 -9.26 10.48 8.51
N THR A 202 -9.40 9.71 9.59
CA THR A 202 -10.68 9.60 10.31
C THR A 202 -11.06 10.88 11.05
N ARG A 203 -10.10 11.79 11.29
CA ARG A 203 -10.32 13.09 11.94
C ARG A 203 -10.83 14.17 10.97
N VAL A 204 -10.98 13.85 9.68
CA VAL A 204 -11.59 14.77 8.71
C VAL A 204 -13.08 14.93 9.05
N PRO A 205 -13.57 16.16 9.32
CA PRO A 205 -14.96 16.40 9.68
C PRO A 205 -15.93 16.03 8.56
N ASP A 206 -17.19 15.82 8.90
CA ASP A 206 -18.25 15.73 7.90
C ASP A 206 -18.44 17.04 7.15
N PHE A 207 -18.74 16.94 5.85
CA PHE A 207 -18.97 18.07 4.98
C PHE A 207 -20.06 17.76 3.95
N SER A 208 -20.73 18.81 3.47
CA SER A 208 -21.77 18.66 2.44
C SER A 208 -21.18 18.31 1.08
N THR A 209 -21.91 17.57 0.26
CA THR A 209 -21.51 17.16 -1.10
C THR A 209 -21.48 18.30 -2.13
N ARG A 210 -21.61 19.56 -1.71
CA ARG A 210 -21.62 20.75 -2.57
C ARG A 210 -20.38 20.88 -3.47
N TYR A 211 -19.27 20.28 -3.06
CA TYR A 211 -18.02 20.25 -3.82
C TYR A 211 -17.92 19.08 -4.81
N GLY A 212 -19.01 18.33 -5.01
CA GLY A 212 -19.05 17.17 -5.93
C GLY A 212 -18.28 15.95 -5.44
N VAL A 213 -17.88 15.92 -4.17
CA VAL A 213 -17.17 14.82 -3.51
C VAL A 213 -17.88 14.40 -2.23
N THR A 214 -17.74 13.13 -1.86
CA THR A 214 -18.32 12.53 -0.65
C THR A 214 -17.22 12.19 0.35
N ARG A 215 -17.60 11.94 1.61
CA ARG A 215 -16.68 11.44 2.64
C ARG A 215 -16.10 10.07 2.27
N ASP A 216 -16.95 9.17 1.78
CA ASP A 216 -16.54 7.85 1.29
C ASP A 216 -15.50 7.93 0.16
N TRP A 217 -15.65 8.90 -0.75
CA TRP A 217 -14.67 9.17 -1.81
C TRP A 217 -13.32 9.60 -1.24
N VAL A 218 -13.30 10.43 -0.19
CA VAL A 218 -12.08 10.88 0.49
C VAL A 218 -11.40 9.71 1.19
N GLU A 219 -12.17 8.92 1.96
CA GLU A 219 -11.67 7.75 2.68
C GLU A 219 -11.06 6.72 1.73
N THR A 220 -11.79 6.36 0.66
CA THR A 220 -11.32 5.42 -0.36
C THR A 220 -10.00 5.87 -0.99
N ARG A 221 -9.85 7.17 -1.29
CA ARG A 221 -8.62 7.70 -1.90
C ARG A 221 -7.44 7.73 -0.92
N LEU A 222 -7.66 8.11 0.34
CA LEU A 222 -6.61 8.12 1.35
C LEU A 222 -6.17 6.70 1.73
N LEU A 223 -7.08 5.73 1.75
CA LEU A 223 -6.72 4.31 1.92
C LEU A 223 -5.82 3.80 0.80
N ARG A 224 -6.03 4.28 -0.43
CA ARG A 224 -5.18 4.00 -1.60
C ARG A 224 -3.99 4.95 -1.76
N LEU A 225 -3.71 5.75 -0.72
CA LEU A 225 -2.60 6.71 -0.66
C LEU A 225 -2.58 7.75 -1.79
N ASP A 226 -3.74 8.11 -2.34
CA ASP A 226 -3.89 9.26 -3.23
C ASP A 226 -3.95 10.57 -2.44
N VAL A 227 -2.88 10.83 -1.69
CA VAL A 227 -2.83 11.86 -0.65
C VAL A 227 -2.84 13.26 -1.25
N SER A 228 -1.96 13.52 -2.22
CA SER A 228 -1.76 14.87 -2.75
C SER A 228 -3.03 15.43 -3.42
N ALA A 229 -3.71 14.64 -4.26
CA ALA A 229 -4.92 15.06 -4.92
C ALA A 229 -6.08 15.24 -3.93
N THR A 230 -6.18 14.34 -2.94
CA THR A 230 -7.24 14.40 -1.93
C THR A 230 -7.09 15.60 -1.01
N LEU A 231 -5.88 15.90 -0.54
CA LEU A 231 -5.61 17.08 0.29
C LEU A 231 -5.87 18.39 -0.47
N ALA A 232 -5.57 18.45 -1.77
CA ALA A 232 -5.87 19.62 -2.60
C ALA A 232 -7.38 19.91 -2.69
N ILE A 233 -8.22 18.87 -2.69
CA ILE A 233 -9.68 19.01 -2.66
C ILE A 233 -10.16 19.37 -1.26
N LEU A 234 -9.64 18.69 -0.22
CA LEU A 234 -9.98 19.00 1.17
C LEU A 234 -9.62 20.43 1.57
N GLY A 235 -8.54 21.01 1.03
CA GLY A 235 -8.20 22.42 1.25
C GLY A 235 -9.24 23.40 0.67
N LYS A 236 -9.99 23.00 -0.36
CA LYS A 236 -11.12 23.80 -0.90
C LYS A 236 -12.38 23.63 -0.06
N VAL A 237 -12.62 22.41 0.45
CA VAL A 237 -13.75 22.10 1.33
C VAL A 237 -13.59 22.81 2.68
N PHE A 238 -12.35 22.83 3.19
CA PHE A 238 -11.96 23.35 4.50
C PHE A 238 -10.86 24.42 4.34
N PRO A 239 -11.20 25.64 3.91
CA PRO A 239 -10.20 26.67 3.65
C PRO A 239 -9.50 27.16 4.93
N ASP A 240 -8.19 27.39 4.85
CA ASP A 240 -7.34 27.87 5.95
C ASP A 240 -7.64 29.34 6.31
N ARG A 241 -8.22 30.10 5.38
CA ARG A 241 -8.63 31.49 5.54
C ARG A 241 -10.09 31.65 5.15
N PRO A 242 -10.89 32.42 5.90
CA PRO A 242 -12.24 32.74 5.49
C PRO A 242 -12.22 33.48 4.14
N ASP A 243 -13.21 33.19 3.29
CA ASP A 243 -13.40 33.89 2.02
C ASP A 243 -13.51 35.40 2.28
N PRO A 244 -12.69 36.26 1.65
CA PRO A 244 -12.83 37.71 1.77
C PRO A 244 -14.21 38.24 1.34
N ALA A 245 -15.00 37.47 0.57
CA ALA A 245 -16.40 37.78 0.29
C ALA A 245 -17.30 37.72 1.53
N GLY A 246 -16.90 37.00 2.59
CA GLY A 246 -17.59 36.98 3.89
C GLY A 246 -17.43 38.28 4.69
N ALA A 247 -16.51 39.17 4.30
CA ALA A 247 -16.38 40.53 4.83
C ALA A 247 -17.25 41.55 4.09
N ARG A 248 -18.02 41.12 3.07
CA ARG A 248 -19.00 41.98 2.41
C ARG A 248 -20.25 42.07 3.28
N ASP A 249 -20.67 43.29 3.55
CA ASP A 249 -21.91 43.56 4.25
C ASP A 249 -23.09 43.31 3.29
N PHE A 250 -23.85 42.26 3.54
CA PHE A 250 -25.04 41.91 2.77
C PHE A 250 -26.32 42.45 3.44
N HIS A 251 -26.21 43.25 4.51
CA HIS A 251 -27.34 43.79 5.30
C HIS A 251 -28.33 42.74 5.85
N GLU A 252 -27.95 41.47 5.87
CA GLU A 252 -28.67 40.39 6.54
C GLU A 252 -27.96 40.01 7.85
N PRO A 253 -28.71 39.69 8.92
CA PRO A 253 -28.10 39.21 10.16
C PRO A 253 -27.31 37.92 9.87
N PRO A 254 -26.00 37.89 10.16
CA PRO A 254 -25.18 36.72 9.85
C PRO A 254 -25.69 35.52 10.65
N ALA A 255 -25.94 34.40 9.96
CA ALA A 255 -26.13 33.12 10.63
C ALA A 255 -24.92 32.82 11.53
N PRO A 256 -25.07 32.15 12.68
CA PRO A 256 -23.96 31.75 13.52
C PRO A 256 -23.03 30.84 12.72
N ARG A 257 -21.96 31.44 12.16
CA ARG A 257 -20.87 30.72 11.51
C ARG A 257 -19.90 30.33 12.61
N PRO A 258 -19.41 29.08 12.66
CA PRO A 258 -18.25 28.78 13.47
C PRO A 258 -17.12 29.70 12.99
N THR A 259 -16.85 30.72 13.78
CA THR A 259 -15.80 31.71 13.57
C THR A 259 -14.50 31.06 14.03
N GLY A 260 -14.04 30.11 13.23
CA GLY A 260 -12.78 29.42 13.41
C GLY A 260 -12.33 28.95 12.04
N SER A 261 -11.35 29.63 11.46
CA SER A 261 -10.65 29.15 10.28
C SER A 261 -10.22 27.69 10.49
N TYR A 262 -10.30 26.84 9.46
CA TYR A 262 -9.88 25.44 9.55
C TYR A 262 -8.36 25.24 9.75
N VAL A 263 -7.64 26.27 10.21
CA VAL A 263 -6.20 26.29 10.52
C VAL A 263 -5.80 25.11 11.41
N GLN A 264 -6.56 24.81 12.47
CA GLN A 264 -6.25 23.69 13.35
C GLN A 264 -6.35 22.34 12.61
N LEU A 265 -7.36 22.16 11.74
CA LEU A 265 -7.49 20.97 10.90
C LEU A 265 -6.32 20.84 9.92
N HIS A 266 -5.88 21.95 9.33
CA HIS A 266 -4.68 21.97 8.47
C HIS A 266 -3.42 21.58 9.24
N GLN A 267 -3.21 22.14 10.43
CA GLN A 267 -2.01 21.92 11.24
C GLN A 267 -1.97 20.51 11.86
N GLU A 268 -3.09 19.98 12.32
CA GLU A 268 -3.13 18.72 13.07
C GLU A 268 -3.46 17.50 12.22
N VAL A 269 -4.01 17.69 11.01
CA VAL A 269 -4.44 16.57 10.14
C VAL A 269 -3.80 16.66 8.76
N PHE A 270 -4.04 17.74 7.99
CA PHE A 270 -3.60 17.76 6.58
C PHE A 270 -2.08 17.85 6.43
N ALA A 271 -1.42 18.73 7.18
CA ALA A 271 0.04 18.86 7.13
C ALA A 271 0.74 17.58 7.61
N PRO A 272 0.35 16.95 8.74
CA PRO A 272 0.90 15.65 9.14
C PRO A 272 0.67 14.54 8.13
N ILE A 273 -0.54 14.43 7.53
CA ILE A 273 -0.79 13.45 6.46
C ILE A 273 0.19 13.65 5.29
N SER A 274 0.36 14.89 4.84
CA SER A 274 1.30 15.20 3.74
C SER A 274 2.74 14.87 4.10
N GLN A 275 3.17 15.19 5.33
CA GLN A 275 4.52 14.91 5.81
C GLN A 275 4.80 13.41 5.88
N TYR A 276 3.89 12.64 6.49
CA TYR A 276 4.03 11.20 6.57
C TYR A 276 4.00 10.54 5.20
N PHE A 277 3.21 11.05 4.26
CA PHE A 277 3.22 10.54 2.89
C PHE A 277 4.55 10.83 2.18
N GLY A 278 5.18 11.98 2.44
CA GLY A 278 6.55 12.26 1.99
C GLY A 278 7.56 11.22 2.50
N LEU A 279 7.51 10.89 3.80
CA LEU A 279 8.35 9.87 4.39
C LEU A 279 8.07 8.46 3.83
N VAL A 280 6.80 8.13 3.55
CA VAL A 280 6.43 6.87 2.89
C VAL A 280 7.14 6.73 1.54
N ARG A 281 7.18 7.81 0.75
CA ARG A 281 7.87 7.81 -0.56
C ARG A 281 9.38 7.74 -0.41
N GLU A 282 9.97 8.48 0.54
CA GLU A 282 11.40 8.41 0.83
C GLU A 282 11.84 6.99 1.22
N ILE A 283 11.05 6.30 2.05
CA ILE A 283 11.32 4.90 2.39
C ILE A 283 11.15 3.98 1.19
N SER A 284 10.17 4.21 0.31
CA SER A 284 10.04 3.44 -0.93
C SER A 284 11.27 3.57 -1.83
N THR A 285 11.87 4.77 -1.91
CA THR A 285 13.15 4.99 -2.60
C THR A 285 14.28 4.20 -1.94
N ALA A 286 14.37 4.23 -0.61
CA ALA A 286 15.37 3.46 0.14
C ALA A 286 15.24 1.95 -0.13
N ILE A 287 14.02 1.40 -0.14
CA ILE A 287 13.76 -0.02 -0.49
C ILE A 287 14.24 -0.33 -1.91
N SER A 288 13.94 0.53 -2.89
CA SER A 288 14.44 0.32 -4.26
C SER A 288 15.98 0.33 -4.34
N HIS A 289 16.65 1.13 -3.51
CA HIS A 289 18.10 1.14 -3.40
C HIS A 289 18.66 -0.15 -2.77
N GLU A 290 18.04 -0.66 -1.70
CA GLU A 290 18.42 -1.93 -1.08
C GLU A 290 18.30 -3.09 -2.08
N VAL A 291 17.17 -3.15 -2.81
CA VAL A 291 16.95 -4.18 -3.84
C VAL A 291 17.92 -4.03 -5.03
N GLY A 292 18.41 -2.82 -5.30
CA GLY A 292 19.30 -2.53 -6.43
C GLY A 292 18.62 -2.58 -7.79
N ALA A 293 17.30 -2.39 -7.85
CA ALA A 293 16.53 -2.38 -9.10
C ALA A 293 15.50 -1.24 -9.09
N PHE A 294 15.50 -0.46 -10.17
CA PHE A 294 14.70 0.77 -10.30
C PHE A 294 13.62 0.58 -11.38
N GLY A 295 12.44 1.13 -11.14
CA GLY A 295 11.30 1.07 -12.05
C GLY A 295 10.45 2.32 -12.00
#